data_AF-R8BSM6-F1
#
_entry.id   AF-R8BSM6-F1
#
_cell.length_a   1.000
_cell.length_b   1.000
_cell.length_c   1.000
_cell.angle_alpha   90.00
_cell.angle_beta   90.00
_cell.angle_gamma   90.00
#
_symmetry.space_group_name_H-M   'P 1'
#
loop_
_entity.id
_entity.type
_entity.pdbx_description
1 polymer ?
#
loop_
_entity_poly.entity_id
_entity_poly.type
_entity_poly.pdbx_seq_one_letter_code
_entity_poly.pdbx_strand_id
1 'polypeptide(L)'
;MRNASSTERKPHPRKSIFTLQRVRRIHQDLPDGFNADIQSRLAEVRKLLSSIAGDVQGINRWRYMRNMSCVEELIEALTFAHYLRHQNLMSYAEATEAVHHLSLPENGEDGAAMDLEHPIVHLIEDDYLMGVFDLSGEMMRFATTTAALNGRMAGSSLQYDGQADEGSPQRTIVTDMQDLGSFYEMLPQQSGKSYQVKLQTLRTSVLKVEKLGYGLTVRGSERPAGWMPDTNDSEPGSPV
;
A
#
# COMPACT_ATOMS: atom_id res chain seq x y z
N MET A 1 -37.32 33.74 -5.28
CA MET A 1 -37.37 32.35 -4.79
C MET A 1 -36.12 31.62 -5.28
N ARG A 2 -35.07 31.55 -4.47
CA ARG A 2 -33.90 30.70 -4.74
C ARG A 2 -33.95 29.58 -3.71
N ASN A 3 -34.33 28.39 -4.17
CA ASN A 3 -34.38 27.22 -3.31
C ASN A 3 -32.97 26.90 -2.84
N ALA A 4 -32.82 26.80 -1.53
CA ALA A 4 -31.70 26.19 -0.86
C ALA A 4 -31.62 24.72 -1.27
N SER A 5 -30.77 24.42 -2.25
CA SER A 5 -30.37 23.05 -2.54
C SER A 5 -29.46 22.58 -1.42
N SER A 6 -30.01 21.69 -0.59
CA SER A 6 -29.33 20.86 0.40
C SER A 6 -27.88 20.59 0.02
N THR A 7 -26.95 21.07 0.84
CA THR A 7 -25.53 20.69 0.80
C THR A 7 -25.41 19.26 1.30
N GLU A 8 -25.94 18.32 0.54
CA GLU A 8 -25.66 16.91 0.74
C GLU A 8 -24.15 16.76 0.55
N ARG A 9 -23.43 16.48 1.64
CA ARG A 9 -21.98 16.31 1.62
C ARG A 9 -21.66 15.12 0.71
N LYS A 10 -21.31 15.41 -0.56
CA LYS A 10 -20.80 14.40 -1.48
C LYS A 10 -19.72 13.59 -0.74
N PRO A 11 -19.82 12.24 -0.71
CA PRO A 11 -18.83 11.42 -0.04
C PRO A 11 -17.44 11.73 -0.61
N HIS A 12 -16.46 11.97 0.27
CA HIS A 12 -15.13 12.36 -0.17
C HIS A 12 -14.37 11.10 -0.61
N PRO A 13 -13.74 11.06 -1.82
CA PRO A 13 -12.96 9.92 -2.34
C PRO A 13 -11.97 9.34 -1.34
N ARG A 14 -11.39 10.18 -0.47
CA ARG A 14 -10.50 9.72 0.59
C ARG A 14 -11.12 8.66 1.51
N LYS A 15 -12.39 8.80 1.90
CA LYS A 15 -13.02 7.89 2.87
C LYS A 15 -13.23 6.48 2.32
N SER A 16 -13.63 6.34 1.06
CA SER A 16 -13.79 5.02 0.43
C SER A 16 -12.43 4.36 0.22
N ILE A 17 -11.41 5.14 -0.13
CA ILE A 17 -10.03 4.66 -0.29
C ILE A 17 -9.40 4.22 1.04
N PHE A 18 -9.57 4.99 2.12
CA PHE A 18 -9.18 4.55 3.46
C PHE A 18 -9.87 3.25 3.88
N THR A 19 -11.08 2.98 3.35
CA THR A 19 -11.78 1.74 3.66
C THR A 19 -11.31 0.58 2.77
N LEU A 20 -10.89 0.82 1.52
CA LEU A 20 -10.11 -0.16 0.72
C LEU A 20 -8.85 -0.58 1.46
N GLN A 21 -8.12 0.38 2.05
CA GLN A 21 -6.93 0.11 2.86
C GLN A 21 -7.23 -0.67 4.15
N ARG A 22 -8.49 -0.75 4.61
CA ARG A 22 -8.88 -1.49 5.83
C ARG A 22 -9.24 -2.94 5.57
N VAL A 23 -9.41 -3.34 4.30
CA VAL A 23 -9.59 -4.74 3.89
C VAL A 23 -8.21 -5.43 3.94
N ARG A 24 -7.67 -5.55 5.15
CA ARG A 24 -6.34 -6.10 5.43
C ARG A 24 -6.46 -7.52 5.96
N ARG A 25 -6.43 -8.53 5.08
CA ARG A 25 -5.93 -9.88 5.41
C ARG A 25 -5.35 -10.52 4.15
N ILE A 26 -4.17 -11.12 4.30
CA ILE A 26 -3.37 -11.69 3.21
C ILE A 26 -3.34 -13.20 3.35
N HIS A 27 -3.75 -13.85 2.26
CA HIS A 27 -3.60 -15.26 1.88
C HIS A 27 -3.72 -16.33 2.98
N GLN A 28 -4.90 -16.97 3.02
CA GLN A 28 -5.16 -18.33 2.50
C GLN A 28 -6.68 -18.47 2.42
N ASP A 29 -7.19 -18.90 1.27
CA ASP A 29 -8.60 -18.94 0.90
C ASP A 29 -9.36 -17.65 1.21
N LEU A 30 -9.22 -16.68 0.30
CA LEU A 30 -10.10 -15.52 0.26
C LEU A 30 -11.55 -16.06 0.33
N PRO A 31 -12.32 -15.81 1.41
CA PRO A 31 -13.72 -16.19 1.42
C PRO A 31 -14.37 -15.53 0.21
N ASP A 32 -15.27 -16.20 -0.50
CA ASP A 32 -15.87 -15.69 -1.75
C ASP A 32 -16.42 -14.25 -1.62
N GLY A 33 -16.82 -13.85 -0.41
CA GLY A 33 -17.27 -12.48 -0.09
C GLY A 33 -16.19 -11.39 0.03
N PHE A 34 -14.89 -11.72 0.15
CA PHE A 34 -13.80 -10.74 0.22
C PHE A 34 -13.60 -10.02 -1.12
N ASN A 35 -13.65 -10.78 -2.21
CA ASN A 35 -13.61 -10.20 -3.54
C ASN A 35 -14.83 -9.29 -3.76
N ALA A 36 -16.00 -9.68 -3.25
CA ALA A 36 -17.19 -8.83 -3.31
C ALA A 36 -17.03 -7.51 -2.53
N ASP A 37 -16.41 -7.52 -1.33
CA ASP A 37 -16.17 -6.30 -0.55
C ASP A 37 -15.16 -5.37 -1.22
N ILE A 38 -14.06 -5.92 -1.80
CA ILE A 38 -13.13 -5.12 -2.60
C ILE A 38 -13.82 -4.54 -3.84
N GLN A 39 -14.61 -5.35 -4.56
CA GLN A 39 -15.32 -4.88 -5.76
C GLN A 39 -16.34 -3.79 -5.41
N SER A 40 -17.10 -3.95 -4.32
CA SER A 40 -18.04 -2.93 -3.83
C SER A 40 -17.34 -1.61 -3.54
N ARG A 41 -16.14 -1.66 -2.95
CA ARG A 41 -15.36 -0.46 -2.64
C ARG A 41 -14.71 0.16 -3.87
N LEU A 42 -14.24 -0.66 -4.82
CA LEU A 42 -13.78 -0.17 -6.12
C LEU A 42 -14.91 0.48 -6.90
N ALA A 43 -16.15 -0.02 -6.78
CA ALA A 43 -17.34 0.62 -7.36
C ALA A 43 -17.62 2.00 -6.72
N GLU A 44 -17.48 2.14 -5.40
CA GLU A 44 -17.56 3.45 -4.74
C GLU A 44 -16.49 4.42 -5.23
N VAL A 45 -15.24 3.95 -5.32
CA VAL A 45 -14.12 4.73 -5.86
C VAL A 45 -14.38 5.13 -7.31
N ARG A 46 -14.89 4.22 -8.13
CA ARG A 46 -15.29 4.48 -9.52
C ARG A 46 -16.35 5.57 -9.61
N LYS A 47 -17.41 5.48 -8.80
CA LYS A 47 -18.46 6.51 -8.75
C LYS A 47 -17.90 7.89 -8.40
N LEU A 48 -16.89 7.94 -7.52
CA LEU A 48 -16.27 9.19 -7.12
C LEU A 48 -15.33 9.74 -8.20
N LEU A 49 -14.45 8.91 -8.76
CA LEU A 49 -13.53 9.29 -9.83
C LEU A 49 -14.27 9.77 -11.08
N SER A 50 -15.24 8.99 -11.56
CA SER A 50 -16.07 9.37 -12.72
C SER A 50 -16.79 10.70 -12.48
N SER A 51 -17.27 10.97 -11.26
CA SER A 51 -17.96 12.22 -10.94
C SER A 51 -17.06 13.47 -10.96
N ILE A 52 -15.75 13.32 -10.75
CA ILE A 52 -14.79 14.42 -10.75
C ILE A 52 -13.98 14.50 -12.04
N ALA A 53 -14.02 13.46 -12.89
CA ALA A 53 -13.14 13.35 -14.04
C ALA A 53 -13.28 14.54 -14.98
N GLY A 54 -14.50 15.00 -15.28
CA GLY A 54 -14.72 16.20 -16.10
C GLY A 54 -14.14 17.49 -15.49
N ASP A 55 -14.20 17.64 -14.17
CA ASP A 55 -13.78 18.86 -13.48
C ASP A 55 -12.26 19.04 -13.43
N VAL A 56 -11.50 17.93 -13.51
CA VAL A 56 -10.04 17.91 -13.33
C VAL A 56 -9.27 17.90 -14.65
N GLN A 57 -9.93 18.16 -15.78
CA GLN A 57 -9.30 18.20 -17.10
C GLN A 57 -8.39 19.42 -17.31
N GLY A 58 -7.37 19.25 -18.15
CA GLY A 58 -6.46 20.32 -18.55
C GLY A 58 -5.83 21.07 -17.38
N ILE A 59 -5.98 22.40 -17.35
CA ILE A 59 -5.39 23.25 -16.31
C ILE A 59 -5.98 23.00 -14.90
N ASN A 60 -7.21 22.49 -14.84
CA ASN A 60 -7.88 22.27 -13.56
C ASN A 60 -7.21 21.17 -12.73
N ARG A 61 -6.52 20.22 -13.38
CA ARG A 61 -5.71 19.22 -12.69
C ARG A 61 -4.73 19.85 -11.70
N TRP A 62 -3.98 20.84 -12.17
CA TRP A 62 -2.98 21.55 -11.36
C TRP A 62 -3.65 22.48 -10.34
N ARG A 63 -4.76 23.12 -10.72
CA ARG A 63 -5.54 23.96 -9.81
C ARG A 63 -6.06 23.20 -8.60
N TYR A 64 -6.47 21.96 -8.78
CA TYR A 64 -7.02 21.09 -7.74
C TYR A 64 -6.01 20.09 -7.19
N MET A 65 -4.71 20.28 -7.41
CA MET A 65 -3.65 19.34 -7.01
C MET A 65 -3.73 18.92 -5.52
N ARG A 66 -4.00 19.86 -4.60
CA ARG A 66 -4.18 19.54 -3.16
C ARG A 66 -5.39 18.65 -2.87
N ASN A 67 -6.41 18.70 -3.71
CA ASN A 67 -7.59 17.86 -3.63
C ASN A 67 -7.37 16.50 -4.30
N MET A 68 -6.38 16.39 -5.19
CA MET A 68 -6.00 15.17 -5.90
C MET A 68 -5.13 14.21 -5.07
N SER A 69 -4.82 14.51 -3.81
CA SER A 69 -4.15 13.54 -2.92
C SER A 69 -4.93 12.24 -2.73
N CYS A 70 -6.23 12.21 -3.08
CA CYS A 70 -6.97 10.95 -3.16
C CYS A 70 -6.43 10.00 -4.23
N VAL A 71 -5.78 10.52 -5.28
CA VAL A 71 -5.11 9.68 -6.28
C VAL A 71 -3.89 9.00 -5.65
N GLU A 72 -3.09 9.70 -4.83
CA GLU A 72 -1.98 9.10 -4.08
C GLU A 72 -2.48 7.94 -3.19
N GLU A 73 -3.55 8.17 -2.42
CA GLU A 73 -4.16 7.14 -1.56
C GLU A 73 -4.69 5.95 -2.38
N LEU A 74 -5.24 6.20 -3.58
CA LEU A 74 -5.70 5.15 -4.49
C LEU A 74 -4.53 4.33 -5.01
N ILE A 75 -3.42 4.97 -5.39
CA ILE A 75 -2.21 4.28 -5.82
C ILE A 75 -1.64 3.42 -4.70
N GLU A 76 -1.55 3.94 -3.48
CA GLU A 76 -1.17 3.14 -2.30
C GLU A 76 -2.02 1.88 -2.19
N ALA A 77 -3.35 2.01 -2.28
CA ALA A 77 -4.27 0.88 -2.17
C ALA A 77 -4.11 -0.14 -3.31
N LEU A 78 -4.01 0.33 -4.56
CA LEU A 78 -3.87 -0.53 -5.75
C LEU A 78 -2.51 -1.26 -5.75
N THR A 79 -1.42 -0.53 -5.52
CA THR A 79 -0.07 -1.09 -5.48
C THR A 79 0.10 -2.07 -4.33
N PHE A 80 -0.48 -1.79 -3.16
CA PHE A 80 -0.47 -2.73 -2.05
C PHE A 80 -1.26 -3.98 -2.40
N ALA A 81 -2.50 -3.86 -2.88
CA ALA A 81 -3.31 -5.02 -3.24
C ALA A 81 -2.65 -5.89 -4.33
N HIS A 82 -1.90 -5.29 -5.25
CA HIS A 82 -1.11 -6.01 -6.25
C HIS A 82 0.09 -6.71 -5.61
N TYR A 83 0.86 -6.02 -4.76
CA TYR A 83 1.97 -6.61 -4.01
C TYR A 83 1.52 -7.82 -3.17
N LEU A 84 0.34 -7.75 -2.55
CA LEU A 84 -0.18 -8.87 -1.76
C LEU A 84 -0.53 -10.11 -2.57
N ARG A 85 -0.85 -9.95 -3.87
CA ARG A 85 -1.20 -11.06 -4.77
C ARG A 85 -0.01 -11.61 -5.53
N HIS A 86 0.90 -10.72 -5.93
CA HIS A 86 1.98 -11.04 -6.87
C HIS A 86 3.38 -10.90 -6.26
N GLN A 87 3.47 -10.36 -5.05
CA GLN A 87 4.73 -10.01 -4.38
C GLN A 87 5.66 -9.19 -5.28
N ASN A 88 5.13 -8.22 -6.01
CA ASN A 88 5.91 -7.28 -6.82
C ASN A 88 5.21 -5.91 -6.79
N LEU A 89 5.92 -4.87 -7.23
CA LEU A 89 5.35 -3.53 -7.32
C LEU A 89 4.59 -3.40 -8.64
N MET A 90 3.29 -3.03 -8.57
CA MET A 90 2.52 -2.65 -9.76
C MET A 90 3.22 -1.50 -10.47
N SER A 91 3.43 -1.59 -11.77
CA SER A 91 4.11 -0.55 -12.55
C SER A 91 3.27 0.72 -12.72
N TYR A 92 3.91 1.83 -13.09
CA TYR A 92 3.21 3.08 -13.43
C TYR A 92 2.20 2.91 -14.58
N ALA A 93 2.53 2.10 -15.59
CA ALA A 93 1.65 1.85 -16.74
C ALA A 93 0.39 1.07 -16.31
N GLU A 94 0.54 0.02 -15.50
CA GLU A 94 -0.58 -0.73 -14.96
C GLU A 94 -1.45 0.13 -14.03
N ALA A 95 -0.82 0.97 -13.19
CA ALA A 95 -1.54 1.88 -12.32
C ALA A 95 -2.31 2.95 -13.10
N THR A 96 -1.73 3.47 -14.18
CA THR A 96 -2.40 4.42 -15.07
C THR A 96 -3.63 3.78 -15.71
N GLU A 97 -3.51 2.56 -16.23
CA GLU A 97 -4.64 1.84 -16.82
C GLU A 97 -5.73 1.55 -15.79
N ALA A 98 -5.36 1.17 -14.57
CA ALA A 98 -6.32 0.95 -13.48
C ALA A 98 -7.08 2.24 -13.11
N VAL A 99 -6.40 3.38 -13.01
CA VAL A 99 -7.03 4.68 -12.72
C VAL A 99 -7.93 5.11 -13.88
N HIS A 100 -7.51 4.90 -15.13
CA HIS A 100 -8.33 5.16 -16.31
C HIS A 100 -9.62 4.33 -16.28
N HIS A 101 -9.51 3.01 -16.07
CA HIS A 101 -10.66 2.12 -16.01
C HIS A 101 -11.60 2.43 -14.82
N LEU A 102 -11.08 2.96 -13.72
CA LEU A 102 -11.90 3.43 -12.59
C LEU A 102 -12.51 4.82 -12.83
N SER A 103 -11.98 5.60 -13.76
CA SER A 103 -12.55 6.90 -14.15
C SER A 103 -13.73 6.76 -15.10
N LEU A 104 -13.80 5.64 -15.83
CA LEU A 104 -14.92 5.33 -16.70
C LEU A 104 -16.16 4.95 -15.87
N PRO A 105 -17.36 5.38 -16.30
CA PRO A 105 -18.60 4.93 -15.69
C PRO A 105 -18.73 3.40 -15.83
N GLU A 106 -19.38 2.78 -14.85
CA GLU A 106 -19.69 1.35 -14.86
C GLU A 106 -20.75 1.11 -15.94
N ASN A 107 -20.31 0.81 -17.17
CA ASN A 107 -21.11 0.54 -18.38
C ASN A 107 -22.54 1.12 -18.35
N GLY A 108 -22.74 2.24 -19.05
CA GLY A 108 -24.10 2.60 -19.47
C GLY A 108 -24.72 1.43 -20.23
N GLU A 109 -25.93 1.08 -19.85
CA GLU A 109 -26.83 0.11 -20.50
C GLU A 109 -27.25 0.53 -21.92
N ASP A 110 -26.60 1.52 -22.50
CA ASP A 110 -26.83 1.98 -23.86
C ASP A 110 -25.51 1.84 -24.61
N GLY A 111 -25.53 1.09 -25.71
CA GLY A 111 -24.39 0.88 -26.62
C GLY A 111 -23.93 2.15 -27.35
N ALA A 112 -23.68 3.23 -26.62
CA ALA A 112 -22.81 4.29 -27.05
C ALA A 112 -21.40 3.69 -27.13
N ALA A 113 -20.80 3.77 -28.31
CA ALA A 113 -19.42 3.39 -28.53
C ALA A 113 -18.54 3.98 -27.42
N MET A 114 -17.40 3.34 -27.14
CA MET A 114 -16.31 3.98 -26.40
C MET A 114 -15.84 5.21 -27.18
N ASP A 115 -16.61 6.31 -27.09
CA ASP A 115 -16.26 7.58 -27.68
C ASP A 115 -15.02 8.06 -26.92
N LEU A 116 -13.96 8.31 -27.68
CA LEU A 116 -12.63 8.76 -27.27
C LEU A 116 -12.62 10.08 -26.47
N GLU A 117 -13.78 10.59 -26.05
CA GLU A 117 -14.00 11.89 -25.41
C GLU A 117 -14.45 11.80 -23.94
N HIS A 118 -14.59 10.60 -23.36
CA HIS A 118 -14.93 10.51 -21.94
C HIS A 118 -13.79 11.09 -21.07
N PRO A 119 -14.08 12.06 -20.18
CA PRO A 119 -13.05 12.64 -19.34
C PRO A 119 -12.56 11.58 -18.35
N ILE A 120 -11.24 11.45 -18.23
CA ILE A 120 -10.57 10.52 -17.32
C ILE A 120 -9.67 11.26 -16.35
N VAL A 121 -9.49 10.73 -15.15
CA VAL A 121 -8.49 11.26 -14.22
C VAL A 121 -7.12 10.77 -14.68
N HIS A 122 -6.26 11.70 -15.11
CA HIS A 122 -4.90 11.36 -15.51
C HIS A 122 -4.04 11.13 -14.26
N LEU A 123 -3.38 9.97 -14.19
CA LEU A 123 -2.30 9.75 -13.23
C LEU A 123 -1.05 10.53 -13.69
N ILE A 124 -0.33 11.15 -12.75
CA ILE A 124 1.02 11.69 -13.02
C ILE A 124 2.05 10.95 -12.19
N GLU A 125 3.30 11.04 -12.62
CA GLU A 125 4.43 10.39 -11.96
C GLU A 125 4.55 10.79 -10.48
N ASP A 126 4.28 12.06 -10.14
CA ASP A 126 4.34 12.54 -8.76
C ASP A 126 3.29 11.85 -7.87
N ASP A 127 2.04 11.73 -8.32
CA ASP A 127 0.98 11.02 -7.59
C ASP A 127 1.36 9.54 -7.35
N TYR A 128 1.98 8.92 -8.36
CA TYR A 128 2.42 7.54 -8.26
C TYR A 128 3.57 7.38 -7.26
N LEU A 129 4.61 8.20 -7.37
CA LEU A 129 5.75 8.18 -6.45
C LEU A 129 5.32 8.50 -5.01
N MET A 130 4.39 9.43 -4.82
CA MET A 130 3.87 9.78 -3.49
C MET A 130 2.99 8.67 -2.91
N GLY A 131 2.15 8.02 -3.73
CA GLY A 131 1.38 6.85 -3.30
C GLY A 131 2.27 5.64 -2.94
N VAL A 132 3.34 5.41 -3.70
CA VAL A 132 4.31 4.33 -3.41
C VAL A 132 5.17 4.65 -2.18
N PHE A 133 5.40 5.94 -1.85
CA PHE A 133 5.98 6.29 -0.56
C PHE A 133 5.08 5.83 0.60
N ASP A 134 3.77 6.06 0.50
CA ASP A 134 2.82 5.65 1.54
C ASP A 134 2.65 4.14 1.62
N LEU A 135 2.74 3.44 0.48
CA LEU A 135 2.80 1.97 0.42
C LEU A 135 3.87 1.40 1.35
N SER A 136 5.05 2.04 1.44
CA SER A 136 6.14 1.54 2.28
C SER A 136 5.76 1.45 3.76
N GLY A 137 4.91 2.36 4.24
CA GLY A 137 4.38 2.33 5.60
C GLY A 137 3.42 1.16 5.82
N GLU A 138 2.61 0.84 4.82
CA GLU A 138 1.70 -0.30 4.85
C GLU A 138 2.41 -1.64 4.72
N MET A 139 3.44 -1.74 3.87
CA MET A 139 4.33 -2.90 3.81
C MET A 139 4.99 -3.16 5.17
N MET A 140 5.49 -2.11 5.84
CA MET A 140 6.07 -2.24 7.19
C MET A 140 5.03 -2.72 8.22
N ARG A 141 3.82 -2.15 8.22
CA ARG A 141 2.72 -2.58 9.11
C ARG A 141 2.35 -4.04 8.88
N PHE A 142 2.28 -4.45 7.61
CA PHE A 142 2.00 -5.83 7.23
C PHE A 142 3.12 -6.78 7.67
N ALA A 143 4.39 -6.42 7.44
CA ALA A 143 5.54 -7.19 7.88
C ALA A 143 5.49 -7.42 9.40
N THR A 144 5.26 -6.35 10.16
CA THR A 144 5.18 -6.39 11.64
C THR A 144 4.05 -7.28 12.13
N THR A 145 2.85 -7.13 11.55
CA THR A 145 1.67 -7.90 11.95
C THR A 145 1.85 -9.38 11.64
N THR A 146 2.34 -9.69 10.44
CA THR A 146 2.54 -11.09 9.99
C THR A 146 3.63 -11.78 10.77
N ALA A 147 4.74 -11.08 11.03
CA ALA A 147 5.81 -11.56 11.89
C ALA A 147 5.32 -11.90 13.30
N ALA A 148 4.50 -11.02 13.90
CA ALA A 148 3.97 -11.24 15.23
C ALA A 148 3.00 -12.44 15.29
N LEU A 149 2.24 -12.69 14.21
CA LEU A 149 1.28 -13.80 14.14
C LEU A 149 1.95 -15.14 13.80
N ASN A 150 2.92 -15.14 12.89
CA ASN A 150 3.48 -16.36 12.31
C ASN A 150 4.88 -16.71 12.82
N GLY A 151 5.52 -15.83 13.61
CA GLY A 151 6.89 -16.02 14.10
C GLY A 151 7.96 -15.97 13.01
N ARG A 152 7.62 -15.61 11.77
CA ARG A 152 8.52 -15.52 10.62
C ARG A 152 8.14 -14.35 9.71
N MET A 153 9.10 -13.87 8.92
CA MET A 153 8.85 -12.79 7.95
C MET A 153 7.91 -13.25 6.84
N ALA A 154 7.07 -12.32 6.36
CA ALA A 154 6.24 -12.56 5.18
C ALA A 154 7.10 -12.76 3.93
N GLY A 155 6.73 -13.69 3.06
CA GLY A 155 7.47 -13.99 1.83
C GLY A 155 6.82 -15.10 1.01
N SER A 156 7.43 -15.42 -0.13
CA SER A 156 6.90 -16.38 -1.11
C SER A 156 6.79 -17.82 -0.55
N SER A 157 7.33 -18.05 0.65
CA SER A 157 7.37 -19.32 1.35
C SER A 157 6.35 -19.47 2.48
N LEU A 158 5.33 -18.62 2.53
CA LEU A 158 4.10 -18.90 3.28
C LEU A 158 3.26 -20.02 2.62
N GLN A 159 3.87 -20.93 1.86
CA GLN A 159 3.29 -22.24 1.59
C GLN A 159 3.24 -23.00 2.92
N TYR A 160 2.01 -23.28 3.35
CA TYR A 160 1.68 -23.99 4.58
C TYR A 160 1.61 -25.48 4.29
N ASP A 161 2.67 -26.07 3.74
CA ASP A 161 2.79 -27.52 3.74
C ASP A 161 4.24 -27.95 3.52
N GLY A 162 4.93 -28.27 4.63
CA GLY A 162 5.90 -29.36 4.75
C GLY A 162 7.11 -29.51 3.81
N GLN A 163 7.33 -28.66 2.81
CA GLN A 163 8.39 -28.86 1.82
C GLN A 163 9.03 -27.53 1.42
N ALA A 164 9.61 -26.85 2.40
CA ALA A 164 10.62 -25.84 2.11
C ALA A 164 11.89 -26.57 1.64
N ASP A 165 12.30 -26.30 0.41
CA ASP A 165 13.62 -26.67 -0.13
C ASP A 165 14.70 -26.04 0.77
N GLU A 166 15.35 -26.86 1.61
CA GLU A 166 16.44 -26.48 2.51
C GLU A 166 17.67 -26.04 1.71
N GLY A 167 17.67 -24.81 1.18
CA GLY A 167 18.87 -24.29 0.51
C GLY A 167 18.70 -23.01 -0.29
N SER A 168 17.48 -22.66 -0.72
CA SER A 168 17.26 -21.40 -1.44
C SER A 168 16.90 -20.26 -0.48
N PRO A 169 17.57 -19.09 -0.56
CA PRO A 169 17.18 -17.92 0.21
C PRO A 169 15.77 -17.51 -0.22
N GLN A 170 14.80 -17.75 0.66
CA GLN A 170 13.41 -17.43 0.38
C GLN A 170 13.24 -15.91 0.34
N ARG A 171 12.70 -15.42 -0.78
CA ARG A 171 12.39 -14.00 -0.95
C ARG A 171 11.36 -13.56 0.09
N THR A 172 11.75 -12.60 0.94
CA THR A 172 10.90 -12.04 1.98
C THR A 172 10.60 -10.57 1.72
N ILE A 173 9.60 -10.05 2.45
CA ILE A 173 9.28 -8.63 2.50
C ILE A 173 10.46 -7.76 2.93
N VAL A 174 11.47 -8.31 3.63
CA VAL A 174 12.69 -7.59 3.97
C VAL A 174 13.43 -7.16 2.71
N THR A 175 13.70 -8.12 1.82
CA THR A 175 14.36 -7.87 0.52
C THR A 175 13.54 -6.91 -0.32
N ASP A 176 12.22 -7.12 -0.38
CA ASP A 176 11.34 -6.25 -1.17
C ASP A 176 11.35 -4.79 -0.68
N MET A 177 11.41 -4.57 0.64
CA MET A 177 11.53 -3.23 1.21
C MET A 177 12.91 -2.61 1.00
N GLN A 178 13.99 -3.41 1.02
CA GLN A 178 15.34 -2.95 0.71
C GLN A 178 15.47 -2.50 -0.74
N ASP A 179 14.91 -3.28 -1.67
CA ASP A 179 14.86 -2.93 -3.09
C ASP A 179 14.08 -1.64 -3.30
N LEU A 180 12.89 -1.53 -2.69
CA LEU A 180 12.07 -0.32 -2.75
C LEU A 180 12.83 0.91 -2.21
N GLY A 181 13.48 0.77 -1.06
CA GLY A 181 14.33 1.81 -0.48
C GLY A 181 15.43 2.25 -1.44
N SER A 182 16.14 1.27 -2.02
CA SER A 182 17.24 1.51 -2.96
C SER A 182 16.77 2.24 -4.22
N PHE A 183 15.61 1.88 -4.77
CA PHE A 183 15.05 2.57 -5.93
C PHE A 183 14.80 4.04 -5.68
N TYR A 184 14.23 4.42 -4.52
CA TYR A 184 14.03 5.84 -4.19
C TYR A 184 15.33 6.61 -3.93
N GLU A 185 16.37 5.94 -3.43
CA GLU A 185 17.69 6.58 -3.26
C GLU A 185 18.35 6.85 -4.62
N MET A 186 18.09 6.00 -5.62
CA MET A 186 18.62 6.15 -6.98
C MET A 186 17.92 7.24 -7.80
N LEU A 187 16.70 7.64 -7.44
CA LEU A 187 15.99 8.71 -8.12
C LEU A 187 16.65 10.08 -7.86
N PRO A 188 16.54 11.03 -8.82
CA PRO A 188 16.96 12.41 -8.57
C PRO A 188 16.23 12.99 -7.35
N GLN A 189 16.99 13.26 -6.29
CA GLN A 189 16.44 13.70 -5.02
C GLN A 189 15.79 15.08 -5.15
N GLN A 190 14.48 15.14 -4.92
CA GLN A 190 13.73 16.39 -4.97
C GLN A 190 13.96 17.22 -3.69
N SER A 191 14.11 18.54 -3.84
CA SER A 191 14.32 19.48 -2.72
C SER A 191 13.06 19.82 -1.93
N GLY A 192 11.89 19.30 -2.35
CA GLY A 192 10.62 19.55 -1.70
C GLY A 192 10.57 18.96 -0.29
N LYS A 193 10.11 19.76 0.68
CA LYS A 193 9.98 19.33 2.09
C LYS A 193 9.15 18.05 2.24
N SER A 194 8.07 17.94 1.47
CA SER A 194 7.19 16.75 1.49
C SER A 194 7.97 15.49 1.11
N TYR A 195 8.67 15.54 -0.02
CA TYR A 195 9.50 14.45 -0.52
C TYR A 195 10.57 14.04 0.49
N GLN A 196 11.30 14.99 1.07
CA GLN A 196 12.34 14.71 2.07
C GLN A 196 11.78 14.00 3.32
N VAL A 197 10.61 14.42 3.80
CA VAL A 197 9.94 13.78 4.94
C VAL A 197 9.50 12.36 4.58
N LYS A 198 8.95 12.15 3.38
CA LYS A 198 8.55 10.82 2.89
C LYS A 198 9.76 9.89 2.74
N LEU A 199 10.86 10.37 2.17
CA LEU A 199 12.10 9.60 2.06
C LEU A 199 12.66 9.20 3.43
N GLN A 200 12.66 10.10 4.40
CA GLN A 200 13.09 9.77 5.76
C GLN A 200 12.14 8.75 6.43
N THR A 201 10.84 8.82 6.13
CA THR A 201 9.84 7.86 6.60
C THR A 201 10.05 6.48 5.97
N LEU A 202 10.35 6.43 4.66
CA LEU A 202 10.71 5.20 3.94
C LEU A 202 11.93 4.53 4.58
N ARG A 203 13.03 5.28 4.78
CA ARG A 203 14.24 4.78 5.47
C ARG A 203 13.92 4.19 6.84
N THR A 204 13.10 4.89 7.62
CA THR A 204 12.67 4.42 8.94
C THR A 204 11.86 3.13 8.85
N SER A 205 11.02 2.99 7.82
CA SER A 205 10.19 1.82 7.59
C SER A 205 11.03 0.60 7.19
N VAL A 206 12.00 0.79 6.27
CA VAL A 206 12.98 -0.23 5.89
C VAL A 206 13.76 -0.72 7.11
N LEU A 207 14.37 0.20 7.87
CA LEU A 207 15.14 -0.13 9.07
C LEU A 207 14.33 -0.91 10.12
N LYS A 208 13.03 -0.62 10.26
CA LYS A 208 12.16 -1.36 11.18
C LYS A 208 11.93 -2.79 10.72
N VAL A 209 11.69 -3.00 9.42
CA VAL A 209 11.50 -4.34 8.85
C VAL A 209 12.79 -5.15 8.84
N GLU A 210 13.93 -4.52 8.59
CA GLU A 210 15.25 -5.16 8.71
C GLU A 210 15.55 -5.61 10.14
N LYS A 211 15.33 -4.73 11.14
CA LYS A 211 15.51 -5.07 12.56
C LYS A 211 14.60 -6.22 12.98
N LEU A 212 13.36 -6.22 12.49
CA LEU A 212 12.40 -7.28 12.72
C LEU A 212 12.88 -8.61 12.12
N GLY A 213 13.30 -8.60 10.85
CA GLY A 213 13.85 -9.77 10.18
C GLY A 213 15.10 -10.32 10.88
N TYR A 214 16.03 -9.44 11.25
CA TYR A 214 17.20 -9.80 12.05
C TYR A 214 16.82 -10.47 13.37
N GLY A 215 15.85 -9.90 14.09
CA GLY A 215 15.37 -10.45 15.36
C GLY A 215 14.76 -11.85 15.22
N LEU A 216 14.07 -12.14 14.12
CA LEU A 216 13.47 -13.46 13.91
C LEU A 216 14.47 -14.48 13.38
N THR A 217 15.29 -14.12 12.39
CA THR A 217 16.21 -15.07 11.74
C THR A 217 17.41 -15.39 12.64
N VAL A 218 18.04 -14.37 13.23
CA VAL A 218 19.28 -14.54 14.01
C VAL A 218 18.97 -14.79 15.48
N ARG A 219 18.17 -13.94 16.13
CA ARG A 219 17.87 -14.16 17.56
C ARG A 219 16.87 -15.29 17.83
N GLY A 220 16.01 -15.61 16.87
CA GLY A 220 15.13 -16.77 16.95
C GLY A 220 15.88 -18.09 16.85
N SER A 221 16.97 -18.15 16.08
CA SER A 221 17.85 -19.32 16.01
C SER A 221 18.76 -19.45 17.25
N GLU A 222 19.10 -18.33 17.91
CA GLU A 222 19.86 -18.31 19.17
C GLU A 222 19.04 -18.70 20.42
N ARG A 223 17.70 -18.63 20.36
CA ARG A 223 16.79 -18.88 21.50
C ARG A 223 15.82 -20.02 21.22
N PRO A 224 16.21 -21.28 21.46
CA PRO A 224 15.34 -22.44 21.26
C PRO A 224 14.07 -22.38 22.11
N ALA A 225 13.06 -23.16 21.74
CA ALA A 225 11.84 -23.30 22.54
C ALA A 225 12.17 -23.71 23.99
N GLY A 226 11.79 -22.88 24.95
CA GLY A 226 12.11 -23.07 26.38
C GLY A 226 13.33 -22.30 26.89
N TRP A 227 13.98 -21.48 26.06
CA TRP A 227 15.09 -20.62 26.51
C TRP A 227 14.59 -19.56 27.51
N MET A 228 15.05 -19.65 28.74
CA MET A 228 14.94 -18.58 29.73
C MET A 228 16.28 -17.86 29.82
N PRO A 229 16.31 -16.51 29.87
CA PRO A 229 17.53 -15.78 30.16
C PRO A 229 18.06 -16.23 31.53
N ASP A 230 19.35 -16.54 31.63
CA ASP A 230 20.00 -16.79 32.92
C ASP A 230 19.83 -15.53 33.77
N THR A 231 19.03 -15.62 34.84
CA THR A 231 18.75 -14.51 35.77
C THR A 231 19.94 -14.18 36.68
N ASN A 232 21.16 -14.58 36.33
CA ASN A 232 22.35 -14.39 37.16
C ASN A 232 23.12 -13.10 36.89
N ASP A 233 22.68 -12.26 35.95
CA ASP A 233 23.19 -10.88 35.81
C ASP A 233 22.48 -9.89 36.76
N SER A 234 22.14 -10.34 37.97
CA SER A 234 21.99 -9.42 39.10
C SER A 234 23.38 -8.91 39.46
N GLU A 235 23.65 -7.64 39.13
CA GLU A 235 24.85 -6.91 39.51
C GLU A 235 25.28 -7.25 40.96
N PRO A 236 26.55 -7.62 41.20
CA PRO A 236 27.06 -7.69 42.55
C PRO A 236 27.02 -6.26 43.14
N GLY A 237 26.29 -6.14 44.23
CA GLY A 237 25.79 -4.87 44.76
C GLY A 237 26.80 -3.75 44.90
N SER A 238 26.31 -2.52 44.75
CA SER A 238 27.00 -1.32 45.20
C SER A 238 27.38 -1.44 46.67
N PRO A 239 28.67 -1.28 47.04
CA PRO A 239 29.04 -1.02 48.41
C PRO A 239 28.85 0.47 48.71
N VAL A 240 28.00 0.71 49.73
CA VAL A 240 27.91 1.83 50.69
C VAL A 240 28.23 3.24 50.20
#